data_AF-A0A1X7UA53-F1
#
_entry.id   AF-A0A1X7UA53-F1
#
_cell.length_a   1.000
_cell.length_b   1.000
_cell.length_c   1.000
_cell.angle_alpha   90.00
_cell.angle_beta   90.00
_cell.angle_gamma   90.00
#
_symmetry.space_group_name_H-M   'P 1'
#
loop_
_entity.id
_entity.type
_entity.pdbx_description
1 polymer ?
#
loop_
_entity_poly.entity_id
_entity_poly.type
_entity_poly.pdbx_seq_one_letter_code
_entity_poly.pdbx_strand_id
1 'polypeptide(L)'
;MCLEDIFGTDEWFGSKNILFVGDLLQLPTVNGRPVFKNNSNKLVKTILEAANAIDIWKETVEYDELTINERQKGDETFFKMLDSVRHGCLTDETIDTLNSHVLKVSMQEKYKEFESRRLQKINELMLESLETEKIELACVDVFDERSNTAKFDKKQEKKLEILKDQPSKTAGLETVLSLEVGCRVILRRNIDVTVGLVNGAIGTVIGIYATRITIKFDHIDVPCDIERVTSRFMLSKNLYIHRIQFPIILSYAITIQKCQGLPLDTAIIDLSTDVFGDGVAYVTLSRLRTLNGLHLLSFDPLSVKVSNVCINEINRLRSKFRKDLPLIKKSKGKKRKIQVSGIIDDGEPCSKNAKVSVSHVQSSSNSTVSSNKRKSTDLQKSNHPKKSKLCDNNACLAPIKEKLM
;
A
#
# COMPACT_ATOMS: atom_id res chain seq x y z
N MET A 1 -13.48 27.24 1.39
CA MET A 1 -14.02 27.79 0.14
C MET A 1 -14.51 26.60 -0.66
N CYS A 2 -15.82 26.40 -0.68
CA CYS A 2 -16.44 25.38 -1.52
C CYS A 2 -16.63 25.92 -2.95
N LEU A 3 -17.06 25.08 -3.89
CA LEU A 3 -17.22 25.51 -5.29
C LEU A 3 -18.34 26.55 -5.42
N GLU A 4 -19.36 26.44 -4.56
CA GLU A 4 -20.45 27.38 -4.40
C GLU A 4 -19.93 28.79 -4.09
N ASP A 5 -18.99 28.92 -3.12
CA ASP A 5 -18.34 30.18 -2.78
C ASP A 5 -17.53 30.76 -3.94
N ILE A 6 -16.84 29.90 -4.71
CA ILE A 6 -15.97 30.32 -5.82
C ILE A 6 -16.79 30.85 -6.99
N PHE A 7 -17.91 30.18 -7.29
CA PHE A 7 -18.75 30.50 -8.45
C PHE A 7 -19.94 31.40 -8.13
N GLY A 8 -20.15 31.75 -6.85
CA GLY A 8 -21.21 32.66 -6.41
C GLY A 8 -22.62 32.11 -6.64
N THR A 9 -22.83 30.82 -6.38
CA THR A 9 -24.09 30.11 -6.63
C THR A 9 -24.36 29.09 -5.53
N ASP A 10 -25.63 28.94 -5.16
CA ASP A 10 -26.09 27.97 -4.16
C ASP A 10 -26.34 26.56 -4.74
N GLU A 11 -26.31 26.43 -6.07
CA GLU A 11 -26.37 25.14 -6.79
C GLU A 11 -25.17 24.24 -6.50
N TRP A 12 -25.41 22.94 -6.39
CA TRP A 12 -24.38 21.93 -6.10
C TRP A 12 -23.17 22.05 -7.04
N PHE A 13 -21.97 21.97 -6.47
CA PHE A 13 -20.70 22.01 -7.21
C PHE A 13 -20.52 23.29 -8.05
N GLY A 14 -21.17 24.39 -7.71
CA GLY A 14 -20.98 25.65 -8.43
C GLY A 14 -21.63 25.67 -9.82
N SER A 15 -22.76 24.98 -10.01
CA SER A 15 -23.41 24.77 -11.31
C SER A 15 -22.50 24.10 -12.35
N LYS A 16 -21.57 23.24 -11.92
CA LYS A 16 -20.68 22.49 -12.82
C LYS A 16 -21.13 21.04 -12.94
N ASN A 17 -21.04 20.50 -14.16
CA ASN A 17 -21.18 19.08 -14.40
C ASN A 17 -19.94 18.36 -13.87
N ILE A 18 -20.13 17.41 -12.97
CA ILE A 18 -19.04 16.63 -12.37
C ILE A 18 -19.08 15.21 -12.91
N LEU A 19 -17.97 14.76 -13.51
CA LEU A 19 -17.77 13.39 -13.93
C LEU A 19 -16.82 12.69 -12.97
N PHE A 20 -17.30 11.65 -12.29
CA PHE A 20 -16.46 10.79 -11.45
C PHE A 20 -16.01 9.57 -12.25
N VAL A 21 -14.70 9.33 -12.30
CA VAL A 21 -14.12 8.14 -12.95
C VAL A 21 -13.26 7.40 -11.94
N GLY A 22 -13.52 6.10 -11.76
CA GLY A 22 -12.76 5.27 -10.85
C GLY A 22 -13.32 3.87 -10.71
N ASP A 23 -12.63 3.03 -9.94
CA ASP A 23 -13.03 1.66 -9.64
C ASP A 23 -13.05 1.48 -8.12
N LEU A 24 -14.24 1.27 -7.55
CA LEU A 24 -14.43 1.16 -6.10
C LEU A 24 -13.76 -0.10 -5.50
N LEU A 25 -13.38 -1.09 -6.32
CA LEU A 25 -12.70 -2.31 -5.87
C LEU A 25 -11.16 -2.21 -5.94
N GLN A 26 -10.62 -1.08 -6.39
CA GLN A 26 -9.17 -0.80 -6.31
C GLN A 26 -8.77 -0.33 -4.90
N LEU A 27 -7.63 0.36 -4.79
CA LEU A 27 -7.10 0.81 -3.51
C LEU A 27 -8.09 1.77 -2.80
N PRO A 28 -8.38 1.55 -1.51
CA PRO A 28 -9.16 2.51 -0.74
C PRO A 28 -8.36 3.80 -0.51
N THR A 29 -9.07 4.88 -0.22
CA THR A 29 -8.47 6.16 0.17
C THR A 29 -7.59 5.99 1.42
N VAL A 30 -6.36 6.50 1.38
CA VAL A 30 -5.44 6.47 2.53
C VAL A 30 -6.03 7.33 3.65
N ASN A 31 -6.39 6.72 4.77
CA ASN A 31 -7.07 7.34 5.92
C ASN A 31 -8.41 8.04 5.62
N GLY A 32 -8.93 7.90 4.40
CA GLY A 32 -10.21 8.47 3.98
C GLY A 32 -11.38 7.54 4.28
N ARG A 33 -12.58 8.11 4.38
CA ARG A 33 -13.83 7.34 4.42
C ARG A 33 -14.40 7.24 3.02
N PRO A 34 -14.94 6.09 2.59
CA PRO A 34 -15.62 6.00 1.31
C PRO A 34 -16.79 6.99 1.23
N VAL A 35 -16.90 7.70 0.10
CA VAL A 35 -17.89 8.77 -0.11
C VAL A 35 -19.34 8.30 0.04
N PHE A 36 -19.60 7.03 -0.31
CA PHE A 36 -20.91 6.38 -0.24
C PHE A 36 -21.29 5.88 1.17
N LYS A 37 -20.39 6.00 2.14
CA LYS A 37 -20.68 5.60 3.52
C LYS A 37 -21.37 6.75 4.23
N ASN A 38 -22.58 6.50 4.72
CA ASN A 38 -23.33 7.50 5.48
C ASN A 38 -22.48 8.12 6.58
N ASN A 39 -22.51 9.45 6.65
CA ASN A 39 -21.97 10.19 7.77
C ASN A 39 -22.78 9.84 9.03
N SER A 40 -22.09 9.73 10.17
CA SER A 40 -22.81 9.59 11.43
C SER A 40 -23.54 10.88 11.76
N ASN A 41 -24.74 10.80 12.35
CA ASN A 41 -25.50 11.98 12.76
C ASN A 41 -24.70 12.91 13.67
N LYS A 42 -23.77 12.35 14.47
CA LYS A 42 -22.82 13.12 15.27
C LYS A 42 -21.90 13.99 14.41
N LEU A 43 -21.37 13.46 13.30
CA LEU A 43 -20.48 14.18 12.40
C LEU A 43 -21.24 15.24 11.59
N VAL A 44 -22.45 14.93 11.12
CA VAL A 44 -23.34 15.89 10.46
C VAL A 44 -23.64 17.06 11.39
N LYS A 45 -24.04 16.77 12.64
CA LYS A 45 -24.33 17.81 13.63
C LYS A 45 -23.12 18.66 14.00
N THR A 46 -21.92 18.07 14.05
CA THR A 46 -20.68 18.81 14.38
C THR A 46 -20.17 19.67 13.23
N ILE A 47 -20.36 19.26 11.98
CA ILE A 47 -19.79 19.95 10.82
C ILE A 47 -20.79 20.91 10.17
N LEU A 48 -22.05 20.50 10.04
CA LEU A 48 -23.08 21.23 9.32
C LEU A 48 -24.10 21.90 10.25
N GLU A 49 -23.97 21.70 11.57
CA GLU A 49 -24.93 22.18 12.59
C GLU A 49 -26.40 21.79 12.32
N ALA A 50 -26.61 20.81 11.44
CA ALA A 50 -27.91 20.37 10.98
C ALA A 50 -28.32 19.04 11.60
N ALA A 51 -29.63 18.81 11.71
CA ALA A 51 -30.17 17.52 12.17
C ALA A 51 -29.97 16.41 11.14
N ASN A 52 -30.06 16.77 9.85
CA ASN A 52 -29.90 15.88 8.70
C ASN A 52 -29.04 16.56 7.62
N ALA A 53 -28.40 15.75 6.78
CA ALA A 53 -27.70 16.21 5.60
C ALA A 53 -28.12 15.36 4.40
N ILE A 54 -28.19 15.99 3.23
CA ILE A 54 -28.41 15.31 1.95
C ILE A 54 -27.15 14.50 1.62
N ASP A 55 -27.31 13.22 1.30
CA ASP A 55 -26.24 12.39 0.78
C ASP A 55 -26.15 12.58 -0.73
N ILE A 56 -25.40 13.59 -1.16
CA ILE A 56 -25.23 13.96 -2.58
C ILE A 56 -24.86 12.71 -3.42
N TRP A 57 -23.98 11.85 -2.89
CA TRP A 57 -23.58 10.64 -3.59
C TRP A 57 -24.76 9.70 -3.88
N LYS A 58 -25.67 9.51 -2.93
CA LYS A 58 -26.79 8.59 -3.11
C LYS A 58 -27.96 9.18 -3.89
N GLU A 59 -28.19 10.48 -3.70
CA GLU A 59 -29.35 11.17 -4.23
C GLU A 59 -29.13 11.68 -5.65
N THR A 60 -27.92 12.14 -6.00
CA THR A 60 -27.69 12.91 -7.24
C THR A 60 -26.80 12.20 -8.25
N VAL A 61 -25.99 11.24 -7.82
CA VAL A 61 -25.03 10.57 -8.72
C VAL A 61 -25.74 9.53 -9.59
N GLU A 62 -25.65 9.73 -10.89
CA GLU A 62 -25.94 8.71 -11.91
C GLU A 62 -24.73 7.80 -12.12
N TYR A 63 -24.98 6.57 -12.56
CA TYR A 63 -23.95 5.55 -12.66
C TYR A 63 -24.01 4.79 -13.97
N ASP A 64 -22.85 4.59 -14.56
CA ASP A 64 -22.62 3.65 -15.65
C ASP A 64 -21.33 2.85 -15.40
N GLU A 65 -21.21 1.69 -16.05
CA GLU A 65 -20.09 0.77 -15.87
C GLU A 65 -19.53 0.30 -17.22
N LEU A 66 -18.25 0.55 -17.44
CA LEU A 66 -17.52 -0.02 -18.58
C LEU A 66 -17.20 -1.49 -18.31
N THR A 67 -17.59 -2.37 -19.24
CA THR A 67 -17.42 -3.83 -19.13
C THR A 67 -16.26 -4.37 -19.96
N ILE A 68 -15.77 -3.60 -20.93
CA ILE A 68 -14.70 -3.99 -21.83
C ILE A 68 -13.37 -3.53 -21.25
N ASN A 69 -12.47 -4.48 -21.03
CA ASN A 69 -11.11 -4.20 -20.61
C ASN A 69 -10.17 -4.14 -21.82
N GLU A 70 -9.76 -2.93 -22.19
CA GLU A 70 -8.84 -2.69 -23.31
C GLU A 70 -7.36 -2.93 -22.95
N ARG A 71 -7.00 -3.04 -21.66
CA ARG A 71 -5.59 -3.15 -21.25
C ARG A 71 -5.01 -4.55 -21.52
N GLN A 72 -5.76 -5.59 -21.18
CA GLN A 72 -5.38 -7.00 -21.40
C GLN A 72 -5.99 -7.56 -22.70
N LYS A 73 -6.23 -6.70 -23.70
CA LYS A 73 -6.85 -7.10 -24.96
C LYS A 73 -6.01 -8.16 -25.65
N GLY A 74 -6.64 -9.30 -25.97
CA GLY A 74 -5.98 -10.44 -26.62
C GLY A 74 -5.59 -11.58 -25.68
N ASP A 75 -5.71 -11.42 -24.36
CA ASP A 75 -5.43 -12.45 -23.36
C ASP A 75 -6.69 -12.71 -22.49
N GLU A 76 -7.61 -13.53 -23.02
CA GLU A 76 -8.87 -13.85 -22.32
C GLU A 76 -8.65 -14.59 -21.00
N THR A 77 -7.62 -15.44 -20.93
CA THR A 77 -7.27 -16.19 -19.72
C THR A 77 -6.87 -15.22 -18.62
N PHE A 78 -6.00 -14.27 -18.94
CA PHE A 78 -5.57 -13.27 -17.98
C PHE A 78 -6.71 -12.34 -17.55
N PHE A 79 -7.58 -11.95 -18.48
CA PHE A 79 -8.78 -11.17 -18.16
C PHE A 79 -9.70 -11.90 -17.17
N LYS A 80 -10.04 -13.16 -17.40
CA LYS A 80 -10.89 -13.97 -16.49
C LYS A 80 -10.26 -14.14 -15.12
N MET A 81 -8.94 -14.34 -15.10
CA MET A 81 -8.15 -14.40 -13.86
C MET A 81 -8.24 -13.08 -13.08
N LEU A 82 -8.00 -11.94 -13.74
CA LEU A 82 -8.07 -10.61 -13.12
C LEU A 82 -9.48 -10.28 -12.63
N ASP A 83 -10.53 -10.66 -13.35
CA ASP A 83 -11.92 -10.45 -12.91
C ASP A 83 -12.23 -11.26 -11.63
N SER A 84 -11.74 -12.50 -11.57
CA SER A 84 -11.84 -13.35 -10.38
C SER A 84 -11.11 -12.75 -9.18
N VAL A 85 -9.92 -12.19 -9.40
CA VAL A 85 -9.15 -11.46 -8.37
C VAL A 85 -9.86 -10.18 -7.96
N ARG A 86 -10.40 -9.38 -8.90
CA ARG A 86 -11.13 -8.12 -8.64
C ARG A 86 -12.31 -8.33 -7.72
N HIS A 87 -13.04 -9.42 -7.91
CA HIS A 87 -14.23 -9.77 -7.12
C HIS A 87 -13.91 -10.63 -5.89
N GLY A 88 -12.64 -11.06 -5.72
CA GLY A 88 -12.21 -11.89 -4.60
C GLY A 88 -12.83 -13.29 -4.64
N CYS A 89 -13.18 -13.76 -5.83
CA CYS A 89 -13.81 -15.04 -6.11
C CYS A 89 -12.83 -15.91 -6.91
N LEU A 90 -11.71 -16.28 -6.28
CA LEU A 90 -10.70 -17.13 -6.90
C LEU A 90 -11.26 -18.50 -7.25
N THR A 91 -11.19 -18.87 -8.53
CA THR A 91 -11.43 -20.22 -9.02
C THR A 91 -10.19 -21.08 -8.83
N ASP A 92 -10.33 -22.41 -8.84
CA ASP A 92 -9.18 -23.32 -8.75
C ASP A 92 -8.22 -23.09 -9.94
N GLU A 93 -8.75 -22.87 -11.15
CA GLU A 93 -7.97 -22.48 -12.33
C GLU A 93 -7.16 -21.19 -12.12
N THR A 94 -7.74 -20.18 -11.46
CA THR A 94 -7.04 -18.94 -11.12
C THR A 94 -5.90 -19.20 -10.14
N ILE A 95 -6.14 -20.03 -9.13
CA ILE A 95 -5.13 -20.38 -8.12
C ILE A 95 -3.98 -21.14 -8.78
N ASP A 96 -4.27 -22.12 -9.62
CA ASP A 96 -3.26 -22.91 -10.34
C ASP A 96 -2.46 -22.04 -11.31
N THR A 97 -3.12 -21.12 -12.02
CA THR A 97 -2.45 -20.16 -12.90
C THR A 97 -1.51 -19.24 -12.12
N LEU A 98 -1.93 -18.71 -10.97
CA LEU A 98 -1.04 -17.86 -10.16
C LEU A 98 0.12 -18.69 -9.57
N ASN A 99 -0.14 -19.91 -9.10
CA ASN A 99 0.90 -20.80 -8.59
C ASN A 99 1.95 -21.18 -9.65
N SER A 100 1.55 -21.35 -10.92
CA SER A 100 2.49 -21.70 -12.00
C SER A 100 3.46 -20.55 -12.33
N HIS A 101 3.10 -19.31 -12.00
CA HIS A 101 3.93 -18.12 -12.17
C HIS A 101 4.78 -17.80 -10.92
N VAL A 102 4.72 -18.63 -9.87
CA VAL A 102 5.64 -18.53 -8.72
C VAL A 102 7.03 -18.99 -9.15
N LEU A 103 8.01 -18.11 -8.99
CA LEU A 103 9.40 -18.37 -9.31
C LEU A 103 9.91 -19.53 -8.45
N LYS A 104 10.38 -20.59 -9.12
CA LYS A 104 10.94 -21.80 -8.47
C LYS A 104 12.35 -21.59 -7.89
N VAL A 105 12.91 -20.39 -8.02
CA VAL A 105 14.26 -20.08 -7.58
C VAL A 105 14.28 -19.96 -6.05
N SER A 106 15.32 -20.51 -5.42
CA SER A 106 15.67 -20.35 -4.00
C SER A 106 15.99 -18.90 -3.63
N MET A 107 15.01 -18.00 -3.81
CA MET A 107 15.01 -16.63 -3.30
C MET A 107 14.38 -16.59 -1.90
N GLN A 108 14.04 -17.75 -1.30
CA GLN A 108 13.26 -17.82 -0.06
C GLN A 108 14.13 -17.65 1.20
N GLU A 109 15.45 -17.87 1.11
CA GLU A 109 16.34 -17.83 2.28
C GLU A 109 17.01 -16.46 2.49
N LYS A 110 17.20 -15.65 1.45
CA LYS A 110 17.93 -14.36 1.57
C LYS A 110 17.08 -13.14 1.92
N TYR A 111 15.76 -13.23 1.82
CA TYR A 111 14.89 -12.04 1.86
C TYR A 111 13.96 -11.98 3.07
N LYS A 112 14.15 -12.79 4.12
CA LYS A 112 13.28 -12.83 5.32
C LYS A 112 13.48 -11.67 6.33
N GLU A 113 13.91 -10.50 5.90
CA GLU A 113 14.00 -9.32 6.77
C GLU A 113 13.01 -8.22 6.34
N PHE A 114 12.50 -7.47 7.31
CA PHE A 114 11.49 -6.40 7.25
C PHE A 114 11.31 -5.65 5.90
N GLU A 115 10.04 -5.52 5.47
CA GLU A 115 9.51 -4.90 4.24
C GLU A 115 10.17 -3.57 3.76
N SER A 116 10.41 -2.58 4.63
CA SER A 116 11.04 -1.33 4.18
C SER A 116 12.53 -1.51 3.84
N ARG A 117 13.21 -2.44 4.53
CA ARG A 117 14.57 -2.83 4.17
C ARG A 117 14.56 -3.72 2.93
N ARG A 118 13.50 -4.49 2.65
CA ARG A 118 13.41 -5.33 1.43
C ARG A 118 13.46 -4.50 0.16
N LEU A 119 12.62 -3.46 0.04
CA LEU A 119 12.61 -2.58 -1.14
C LEU A 119 13.98 -1.95 -1.39
N GLN A 120 14.55 -1.36 -0.34
CA GLN A 120 15.86 -0.73 -0.41
C GLN A 120 16.94 -1.76 -0.74
N LYS A 121 16.91 -2.93 -0.11
CA LYS A 121 17.88 -4.00 -0.35
C LYS A 121 17.78 -4.59 -1.75
N ILE A 122 16.58 -4.74 -2.30
CA ILE A 122 16.41 -5.21 -3.68
C ILE A 122 16.92 -4.15 -4.64
N ASN A 123 16.61 -2.87 -4.42
CA ASN A 123 17.17 -1.78 -5.22
C ASN A 123 18.71 -1.76 -5.18
N GLU A 124 19.32 -1.95 -4.00
CA GLU A 124 20.76 -2.04 -3.83
C GLU A 124 21.36 -3.26 -4.55
N LEU A 125 20.76 -4.44 -4.41
CA LEU A 125 21.23 -5.66 -5.08
C LEU A 125 21.11 -5.57 -6.61
N MET A 126 20.04 -4.94 -7.10
CA MET A 126 19.86 -4.70 -8.53
C MET A 126 20.86 -3.67 -9.06
N LEU A 127 21.20 -2.66 -8.24
CA LEU A 127 22.26 -1.71 -8.57
C LEU A 127 23.61 -2.44 -8.68
N GLU A 128 23.97 -3.26 -7.68
CA GLU A 128 25.19 -4.07 -7.66
C GLU A 128 25.31 -5.03 -8.85
N SER A 129 24.20 -5.38 -9.50
CA SER A 129 24.17 -6.28 -10.67
C SER A 129 24.47 -5.60 -12.01
N LEU A 130 24.53 -4.27 -12.08
CA LEU A 130 24.76 -3.54 -13.33
C LEU A 130 26.23 -3.57 -13.80
N GLU A 131 27.15 -4.07 -12.97
CA GLU A 131 28.60 -4.12 -13.25
C GLU A 131 29.20 -2.77 -13.68
N THR A 132 28.58 -1.66 -13.28
CA THR A 132 29.02 -0.30 -13.61
C THR A 132 29.57 0.44 -12.37
N GLU A 133 30.19 1.61 -12.58
CA GLU A 133 30.75 2.39 -11.48
C GLU A 133 29.66 3.01 -10.62
N LYS A 134 29.61 2.59 -9.35
CA LYS A 134 28.72 3.13 -8.32
C LYS A 134 29.16 4.53 -7.89
N ILE A 135 28.27 5.50 -8.04
CA ILE A 135 28.45 6.89 -7.61
C ILE A 135 27.55 7.18 -6.42
N GLU A 136 28.12 7.70 -5.33
CA GLU A 136 27.38 8.10 -4.14
C GLU A 136 27.29 9.63 -4.02
N LEU A 137 26.06 10.15 -4.05
CA LEU A 137 25.78 11.59 -4.00
C LEU A 137 25.19 11.93 -2.63
N ALA A 138 26.03 12.48 -1.74
CA ALA A 138 25.59 12.96 -0.43
C ALA A 138 24.70 14.21 -0.55
N CYS A 139 23.74 14.34 0.36
CA CYS A 139 22.94 15.55 0.51
C CYS A 139 23.74 16.66 1.20
N VAL A 140 23.31 17.91 1.03
CA VAL A 140 23.79 19.04 1.84
C VAL A 140 22.65 19.45 2.78
N ASP A 141 22.88 19.34 4.09
CA ASP A 141 21.92 19.79 5.11
C ASP A 141 22.36 21.15 5.67
N VAL A 142 21.50 22.15 5.52
CA VAL A 142 21.68 23.52 6.04
C VAL A 142 20.71 23.75 7.19
N PHE A 143 21.20 24.31 8.29
CA PHE A 143 20.42 24.51 9.53
C PHE A 143 19.95 25.95 9.65
N ASP A 144 18.72 26.18 10.14
CA ASP A 144 18.23 27.54 10.39
C ASP A 144 19.08 28.25 11.46
N GLU A 145 19.57 29.45 11.14
CA GLU A 145 20.52 30.27 11.91
C GLU A 145 20.05 30.67 13.32
N ARG A 146 18.76 30.51 13.66
CA ARG A 146 18.27 30.72 15.05
C ARG A 146 18.86 29.74 16.07
N SER A 147 19.67 28.80 15.62
CA SER A 147 20.25 27.71 16.42
C SER A 147 21.78 27.79 16.55
N ASN A 148 22.42 28.86 16.05
CA ASN A 148 23.83 28.90 15.66
C ASN A 148 24.91 28.77 16.76
N THR A 149 24.60 28.31 17.98
CA THR A 149 25.62 28.12 19.03
C THR A 149 25.47 26.88 19.91
N ALA A 150 24.45 26.04 19.71
CA ALA A 150 24.32 24.81 20.47
C ALA A 150 24.80 23.62 19.64
N LYS A 151 25.89 22.96 20.07
CA LYS A 151 26.12 21.55 19.73
C LYS A 151 24.79 20.82 19.88
N PHE A 152 24.42 20.02 18.87
CA PHE A 152 23.23 19.19 18.96
C PHE A 152 23.25 18.43 20.28
N ASP A 153 22.12 18.43 20.99
CA ASP A 153 22.03 17.54 22.13
C ASP A 153 22.06 16.07 21.64
N LYS A 154 22.48 15.14 22.49
CA LYS A 154 22.53 13.70 22.15
C LYS A 154 21.18 13.15 21.64
N LYS A 155 20.07 13.84 21.91
CA LYS A 155 18.72 13.44 21.50
C LYS A 155 18.43 13.89 20.07
N GLN A 156 18.90 15.05 19.66
CA GLN A 156 18.82 15.59 18.31
C GLN A 156 19.74 14.80 17.37
N GLU A 157 20.96 14.46 17.80
CA GLU A 157 21.89 13.62 17.01
C GLU A 157 21.28 12.24 16.74
N LYS A 158 20.78 11.56 17.78
CA LYS A 158 20.07 10.28 17.62
C LYS A 158 18.85 10.39 16.71
N LYS A 159 18.12 11.49 16.78
CA LYS A 159 16.95 11.70 15.92
C LYS A 159 17.36 11.92 14.47
N LEU A 160 18.45 12.65 14.22
CA LEU A 160 19.00 12.86 12.89
C LEU A 160 19.50 11.54 12.29
N GLU A 161 20.16 10.69 13.09
CA GLU A 161 20.53 9.33 12.66
C GLU A 161 19.33 8.48 12.28
N ILE A 162 18.27 8.47 13.09
CA ILE A 162 17.03 7.74 12.77
C ILE A 162 16.37 8.24 11.47
N LEU A 163 16.52 9.52 11.16
CA LEU A 163 15.95 10.12 9.95
C LEU A 163 16.77 9.83 8.69
N LYS A 164 18.03 9.39 8.81
CA LYS A 164 18.88 9.08 7.64
C LYS A 164 18.25 8.04 6.73
N ASP A 165 17.61 7.05 7.34
CA ASP A 165 16.97 5.90 6.68
C ASP A 165 15.45 6.12 6.47
N GLN A 166 14.93 7.35 6.67
CA GLN A 166 13.50 7.65 6.55
C GLN A 166 13.23 8.82 5.60
N PRO A 167 13.38 8.61 4.28
CA PRO A 167 13.15 9.62 3.25
C PRO A 167 11.77 10.27 3.34
N SER A 168 10.75 9.50 3.75
CA SER A 168 9.38 10.00 3.94
C SER A 168 9.28 11.10 5.01
N LYS A 169 10.22 11.14 5.96
CA LYS A 169 10.29 12.16 7.02
C LYS A 169 11.28 13.28 6.72
N THR A 170 12.07 13.16 5.66
CA THR A 170 13.03 14.17 5.17
C THR A 170 12.56 14.79 3.85
N ALA A 171 11.25 15.05 3.75
CA ALA A 171 10.59 15.63 2.58
C ALA A 171 10.78 14.83 1.27
N GLY A 172 11.08 13.54 1.35
CA GLY A 172 11.28 12.66 0.20
C GLY A 172 12.68 12.70 -0.40
N LEU A 173 13.67 13.26 0.30
CA LEU A 173 15.06 13.38 -0.16
C LEU A 173 16.00 12.48 0.64
N GLU A 174 16.78 11.67 -0.08
CA GLU A 174 17.77 10.73 0.47
C GLU A 174 18.96 11.46 1.11
N THR A 175 19.52 10.85 2.15
CA THR A 175 20.77 11.36 2.77
C THR A 175 21.97 11.07 1.85
N VAL A 176 22.02 9.87 1.29
CA VAL A 176 23.01 9.46 0.29
C VAL A 176 22.25 8.77 -0.83
N LEU A 177 22.46 9.24 -2.05
CA LEU A 177 21.87 8.65 -3.24
C LEU A 177 22.93 7.85 -3.99
N SER A 178 22.82 6.53 -3.96
CA SER A 178 23.68 5.62 -4.73
C SER A 178 23.09 5.37 -6.12
N LEU A 179 23.85 5.68 -7.17
CA LEU A 179 23.42 5.55 -8.56
C LEU A 179 24.51 4.95 -9.43
N GLU A 180 24.08 4.37 -10.54
CA GLU A 180 24.93 3.87 -11.62
C GLU A 180 24.34 4.31 -12.96
N VAL A 181 25.19 4.51 -13.97
CA VAL A 181 24.69 4.78 -15.33
C VAL A 181 23.94 3.53 -15.82
N GLY A 182 22.72 3.72 -16.33
CA GLY A 182 21.82 2.63 -16.71
C GLY A 182 20.83 2.22 -15.62
N CYS A 183 20.93 2.77 -14.40
CA CYS A 183 20.00 2.43 -13.34
C CYS A 183 18.60 3.06 -13.52
N ARG A 184 17.59 2.39 -12.96
CA ARG A 184 16.19 2.84 -12.98
C ARG A 184 15.92 3.75 -11.80
N VAL A 185 15.36 4.92 -12.07
CA VAL A 185 15.00 5.92 -11.06
C VAL A 185 13.59 6.45 -11.23
N ILE A 186 12.97 6.84 -10.11
CA ILE A 186 11.65 7.47 -10.07
C ILE A 186 11.74 8.87 -9.45
N LEU A 187 11.10 9.82 -10.12
CA LEU A 187 11.01 11.21 -9.66
C LEU A 187 10.07 11.31 -8.46
N ARG A 188 10.46 12.05 -7.42
CA ARG A 188 9.72 12.20 -6.17
C ARG A 188 8.92 13.49 -6.07
N ARG A 189 9.02 14.37 -7.08
CA ARG A 189 8.41 15.71 -7.08
C ARG A 189 8.03 16.15 -8.49
N ASN A 190 7.07 17.07 -8.53
CA ASN A 190 6.77 17.79 -9.76
C ASN A 190 7.88 18.83 -9.97
N ILE A 191 8.53 18.79 -11.12
CA ILE A 191 9.51 19.79 -11.58
C ILE A 191 8.84 20.64 -12.65
N ASP A 192 8.37 20.01 -13.71
CA ASP A 192 7.64 20.65 -14.81
C ASP A 192 6.49 19.77 -15.26
N VAL A 193 5.27 20.15 -14.90
CA VAL A 193 4.06 19.41 -15.25
C VAL A 193 3.77 19.49 -16.76
N THR A 194 4.19 20.56 -17.43
CA THR A 194 3.89 20.79 -18.85
C THR A 194 4.66 19.83 -19.76
N VAL A 195 5.89 19.48 -19.36
CA VAL A 195 6.76 18.52 -20.06
C VAL A 195 6.59 17.08 -19.50
N GLY A 196 5.79 16.91 -18.45
CA GLY A 196 5.54 15.60 -17.83
C GLY A 196 6.58 15.16 -16.80
N LEU A 197 7.43 16.07 -16.32
CA LEU A 197 8.33 15.84 -15.18
C LEU A 197 7.56 15.93 -13.86
N VAL A 198 6.76 14.90 -13.61
CA VAL A 198 5.85 14.80 -12.45
C VAL A 198 6.34 13.75 -11.45
N ASN A 199 5.92 13.89 -10.20
CA ASN A 199 6.15 12.88 -9.17
C ASN A 199 5.59 11.52 -9.64
N GLY A 200 6.44 10.50 -9.66
CA GLY A 200 6.12 9.18 -10.19
C GLY A 200 6.69 8.90 -11.59
N ALA A 201 7.22 9.90 -12.29
CA ALA A 201 7.91 9.71 -13.56
C ALA A 201 9.11 8.76 -13.40
N ILE A 202 9.13 7.66 -14.17
CA ILE A 202 10.22 6.68 -14.14
C ILE A 202 11.11 6.87 -15.37
N GLY A 203 12.41 6.72 -15.18
CA GLY A 203 13.38 6.79 -16.25
C GLY A 203 14.66 6.02 -15.97
N THR A 204 15.55 6.05 -16.95
CA THR A 204 16.87 5.42 -16.89
C THR A 204 17.93 6.51 -16.84
N VAL A 205 18.86 6.41 -15.90
CA VAL A 205 19.98 7.34 -15.78
C VAL A 205 20.92 7.14 -16.97
N ILE A 206 21.22 8.21 -17.70
CA ILE A 206 22.15 8.17 -18.84
C ILE A 206 23.47 8.90 -18.56
N GLY A 207 23.50 9.77 -17.55
CA GLY A 207 24.71 10.48 -17.15
C GLY A 207 24.58 11.06 -15.75
N ILE A 208 25.67 11.02 -15.00
CA ILE A 208 25.75 11.53 -13.63
C ILE A 208 26.85 12.58 -13.59
N TYR A 209 26.50 13.80 -13.18
CA TYR A 209 27.41 14.92 -13.06
C TYR A 209 27.27 15.56 -11.67
N ALA A 210 28.24 16.39 -11.28
CA ALA A 210 28.25 17.01 -9.95
C ALA A 210 26.99 17.83 -9.64
N THR A 211 26.47 18.56 -10.64
CA THR A 211 25.33 19.49 -10.48
C THR A 211 24.02 18.97 -11.06
N ARG A 212 24.07 17.96 -11.94
CA ARG A 212 22.90 17.46 -12.68
C ARG A 212 22.99 15.96 -12.93
N ILE A 213 21.84 15.32 -13.07
CA ILE A 213 21.71 13.93 -13.51
C ILE A 213 20.84 13.92 -14.75
N THR A 214 21.37 13.39 -15.85
CA THR A 214 20.61 13.27 -17.09
C THR A 214 19.85 11.95 -17.08
N ILE A 215 18.53 12.02 -17.27
CA ILE A 215 17.61 10.89 -17.20
C ILE A 215 16.78 10.83 -18.48
N LYS A 216 16.72 9.65 -19.08
CA LYS A 216 15.77 9.34 -20.16
C LYS A 216 14.50 8.78 -19.52
N PHE A 217 13.48 9.61 -19.39
CA PHE A 217 12.17 9.19 -18.87
C PHE A 217 11.41 8.35 -19.89
N ASP A 218 10.63 7.38 -19.42
CA ASP A 218 9.95 6.40 -20.29
C ASP A 218 8.91 7.05 -21.22
N HIS A 219 8.28 8.13 -20.75
CA HIS A 219 7.22 8.86 -21.46
C HIS A 219 7.68 10.18 -22.09
N ILE A 220 8.98 10.49 -22.06
CA ILE A 220 9.55 11.72 -22.63
C ILE A 220 10.61 11.35 -23.64
N ASP A 221 10.48 11.82 -24.89
CA ASP A 221 11.37 11.47 -25.99
C ASP A 221 12.79 12.03 -25.84
N VAL A 222 12.92 13.20 -25.22
CA VAL A 222 14.22 13.86 -25.02
C VAL A 222 14.70 13.60 -23.59
N PRO A 223 15.96 13.19 -23.37
CA PRO A 223 16.53 13.13 -22.02
C PRO A 223 16.48 14.47 -21.31
N CYS A 224 16.20 14.46 -20.02
CA CYS A 224 16.09 15.67 -19.20
C CYS A 224 17.19 15.70 -18.14
N ASP A 225 17.72 16.89 -17.88
CA ASP A 225 18.63 17.13 -16.76
C ASP A 225 17.85 17.44 -15.49
N ILE A 226 18.11 16.68 -14.44
CA ILE A 226 17.54 16.87 -13.12
C ILE A 226 18.59 17.47 -12.20
N GLU A 227 18.26 18.60 -11.59
CA GLU A 227 19.10 19.30 -10.63
C GLU A 227 18.72 18.98 -9.18
N ARG A 228 19.58 19.39 -8.25
CA ARG A 228 19.30 19.29 -6.82
C ARG A 228 18.19 20.28 -6.43
N VAL A 229 17.31 19.85 -5.54
CA VAL A 229 16.26 20.68 -4.96
C VAL A 229 16.46 20.86 -3.47
N THR A 230 16.07 22.03 -2.97
CA THR A 230 16.10 22.34 -1.54
C THR A 230 14.78 22.00 -0.87
N SER A 231 14.80 21.43 0.33
CA SER A 231 13.59 21.20 1.10
C SER A 231 13.74 21.23 2.59
N ARG A 232 12.73 21.82 3.21
CA ARG A 232 12.65 22.02 4.64
C ARG A 232 11.91 20.87 5.32
N PHE A 233 12.50 20.31 6.36
CA PHE A 233 11.82 19.40 7.28
C PHE A 233 12.14 19.74 8.74
N MET A 234 11.27 19.34 9.65
CA MET A 234 11.39 19.67 11.07
C MET A 234 12.12 18.55 11.82
N LEU A 235 13.30 18.85 12.37
CA LEU A 235 14.05 17.90 13.21
C LEU A 235 13.43 17.83 14.60
N SER A 236 13.19 18.96 15.25
CA SER A 236 12.55 19.05 16.58
C SER A 236 11.75 20.34 16.68
N LYS A 237 11.02 20.56 17.80
CA LYS A 237 10.22 21.78 18.00
C LYS A 237 11.05 23.02 17.63
N ASN A 238 10.58 23.77 16.63
CA ASN A 238 11.19 25.00 16.09
C ASN A 238 12.60 24.85 15.50
N LEU A 239 13.05 23.63 15.22
CA LEU A 239 14.34 23.35 14.58
C LEU A 239 14.11 22.71 13.23
N TYR A 240 14.58 23.38 12.18
CA TYR A 240 14.38 22.98 10.80
C TYR A 240 15.71 22.77 10.10
N ILE A 241 15.70 21.80 9.18
CA ILE A 241 16.81 21.48 8.29
C ILE A 241 16.33 21.71 6.86
N HIS A 242 17.16 22.40 6.07
CA HIS A 242 17.02 22.53 4.63
C HIS A 242 17.98 21.55 3.96
N ARG A 243 17.44 20.49 3.37
CA ARG A 243 18.19 19.48 2.64
C ARG A 243 18.23 19.79 1.16
N ILE A 244 19.42 19.75 0.58
CA ILE A 244 19.68 19.95 -0.84
C ILE A 244 20.11 18.62 -1.44
N GLN A 245 19.26 18.04 -2.29
CA GLN A 245 19.49 16.73 -2.92
C GLN A 245 18.67 16.57 -4.21
N PHE A 246 19.08 15.67 -5.10
CA PHE A 246 18.29 15.29 -6.27
C PHE A 246 16.94 14.67 -5.86
N PRO A 247 15.80 15.07 -6.47
CA PRO A 247 14.47 14.58 -6.11
C PRO A 247 14.15 13.21 -6.74
N ILE A 248 15.09 12.26 -6.73
CA ILE A 248 14.95 10.94 -7.33
C ILE A 248 15.33 9.85 -6.33
N ILE A 249 14.81 8.64 -6.55
CA ILE A 249 15.25 7.42 -5.85
C ILE A 249 15.37 6.27 -6.84
N LEU A 250 16.11 5.21 -6.49
CA LEU A 250 16.11 3.96 -7.25
C LEU A 250 14.70 3.36 -7.35
N SER A 251 14.39 2.77 -8.51
CA SER A 251 13.05 2.30 -8.82
C SER A 251 13.01 0.90 -9.45
N TYR A 252 13.96 0.03 -9.11
CA TYR A 252 13.81 -1.41 -9.39
C TYR A 252 12.71 -2.04 -8.54
N ALA A 253 12.51 -1.52 -7.33
CA ALA A 253 11.47 -1.92 -6.39
C ALA A 253 10.68 -0.68 -5.97
N ILE A 254 9.36 -0.70 -6.22
CA ILE A 254 8.43 0.39 -5.92
C ILE A 254 7.19 -0.13 -5.19
N THR A 255 6.59 0.71 -4.36
CA THR A 255 5.35 0.34 -3.66
C THR A 255 4.17 0.35 -4.62
N ILE A 256 3.18 -0.52 -4.38
CA ILE A 256 1.98 -0.70 -5.23
C ILE A 256 1.24 0.63 -5.44
N GLN A 257 1.15 1.45 -4.39
CA GLN A 257 0.54 2.78 -4.44
C GLN A 257 1.20 3.69 -5.48
N LYS A 258 2.52 3.57 -5.68
CA LYS A 258 3.27 4.35 -6.68
C LYS A 258 3.18 3.76 -8.09
N CYS A 259 2.84 2.49 -8.23
CA CYS A 259 2.58 1.87 -9.53
C CYS A 259 1.18 2.18 -10.08
N GLN A 260 0.28 2.75 -9.27
CA GLN A 260 -1.10 2.94 -9.69
C GLN A 260 -1.17 3.87 -10.91
N GLY A 261 -1.73 3.37 -12.01
CA GLY A 261 -1.85 4.10 -13.28
C GLY A 261 -0.71 3.85 -14.28
N LEU A 262 0.38 3.19 -13.88
CA LEU A 262 1.49 2.86 -14.79
C LEU A 262 1.24 1.51 -15.51
N PRO A 263 1.39 1.43 -16.85
CA PRO A 263 1.43 0.16 -17.55
C PRO A 263 2.78 -0.52 -17.31
N LEU A 264 2.76 -1.81 -16.96
CA LEU A 264 3.96 -2.63 -16.81
C LEU A 264 3.91 -3.79 -17.82
N ASP A 265 5.00 -4.00 -18.57
CA ASP A 265 5.09 -5.15 -19.48
C ASP A 265 5.48 -6.43 -18.72
N THR A 266 6.37 -6.31 -17.74
CA THR A 266 6.83 -7.39 -16.86
C THR A 266 6.94 -6.89 -15.42
N ALA A 267 6.64 -7.72 -14.42
CA ALA A 267 6.80 -7.36 -13.01
C ALA A 267 7.03 -8.59 -12.13
N ILE A 268 7.89 -8.44 -11.12
CA ILE A 268 8.02 -9.42 -10.05
C ILE A 268 7.21 -8.91 -8.85
N ILE A 269 6.28 -9.73 -8.36
CA ILE A 269 5.31 -9.33 -7.33
C ILE A 269 5.38 -10.33 -6.16
N ASP A 270 5.33 -9.82 -4.93
CA ASP A 270 5.13 -10.64 -3.74
C ASP A 270 3.64 -10.60 -3.34
N LEU A 271 2.95 -11.75 -3.42
CA LEU A 271 1.55 -11.93 -2.97
C LEU A 271 1.48 -12.89 -1.76
N SER A 272 2.41 -12.77 -0.82
CA SER A 272 2.36 -13.48 0.47
C SER A 272 1.17 -13.03 1.33
N THR A 273 0.88 -13.77 2.41
CA THR A 273 -0.18 -13.45 3.38
C THR A 273 -0.07 -12.03 3.96
N ASP A 274 1.15 -11.48 3.97
CA ASP A 274 1.45 -10.13 4.44
C ASP A 274 0.90 -9.04 3.51
N VAL A 275 0.42 -9.40 2.31
CA VAL A 275 -0.75 -8.91 1.55
C VAL A 275 -1.84 -8.04 2.25
N PHE A 276 -1.54 -6.92 2.91
CA PHE A 276 -2.50 -6.07 3.62
C PHE A 276 -3.17 -5.07 2.68
N GLY A 277 -4.50 -5.19 2.57
CA GLY A 277 -5.38 -4.17 1.98
C GLY A 277 -6.35 -4.75 0.96
N ASP A 278 -7.61 -4.31 1.04
CA ASP A 278 -8.62 -4.63 0.03
C ASP A 278 -8.20 -4.05 -1.33
N GLY A 279 -8.33 -4.84 -2.40
CA GLY A 279 -8.04 -4.41 -3.77
C GLY A 279 -6.56 -4.35 -4.13
N VAL A 280 -5.64 -4.56 -3.18
CA VAL A 280 -4.18 -4.46 -3.43
C VAL A 280 -3.72 -5.48 -4.46
N ALA A 281 -4.03 -6.77 -4.27
CA ALA A 281 -3.65 -7.83 -5.21
C ALA A 281 -4.20 -7.56 -6.63
N TYR A 282 -5.46 -7.11 -6.72
CA TYR A 282 -6.08 -6.76 -8.01
C TYR A 282 -5.37 -5.57 -8.68
N VAL A 283 -5.09 -4.50 -7.93
CA VAL A 283 -4.42 -3.31 -8.46
C VAL A 283 -3.05 -3.66 -8.99
N THR A 284 -2.31 -4.47 -8.24
CA THR A 284 -0.96 -4.92 -8.62
C THR A 284 -0.98 -5.76 -9.90
N LEU A 285 -1.78 -6.83 -9.93
CA LEU A 285 -1.84 -7.74 -11.08
C LEU A 285 -2.40 -7.04 -12.33
N SER A 286 -3.40 -6.17 -12.18
CA SER A 286 -4.02 -5.44 -13.29
C SER A 286 -3.10 -4.41 -13.96
N ARG A 287 -1.90 -4.14 -13.41
CA ARG A 287 -0.89 -3.28 -14.08
C ARG A 287 -0.24 -3.96 -15.27
N LEU A 288 -0.15 -5.29 -15.26
CA LEU A 288 0.47 -6.07 -16.32
C LEU A 288 -0.42 -6.11 -17.56
N ARG A 289 0.18 -6.07 -18.74
CA ARG A 289 -0.54 -6.21 -20.01
C ARG A 289 -0.83 -7.66 -20.39
N THR A 290 0.10 -8.56 -20.06
CA THR A 290 0.03 -9.98 -20.42
C THR A 290 0.34 -10.85 -19.21
N LEU A 291 -0.19 -12.07 -19.20
CA LEU A 291 0.13 -13.04 -18.14
C LEU A 291 1.60 -13.46 -18.17
N ASN A 292 2.23 -13.51 -19.34
CA ASN A 292 3.64 -13.89 -19.49
C ASN A 292 4.61 -12.95 -18.75
N GLY A 293 4.23 -11.68 -18.58
CA GLY A 293 5.02 -10.71 -17.82
C GLY A 293 4.86 -10.84 -16.30
N LEU A 294 4.00 -11.74 -15.81
CA LEU A 294 3.78 -11.96 -14.38
C LEU A 294 4.82 -12.92 -13.81
N HIS A 295 5.53 -12.47 -12.79
CA HIS A 295 6.38 -13.34 -11.97
C HIS A 295 6.04 -13.13 -10.50
N LEU A 296 5.79 -14.21 -9.76
CA LEU A 296 5.47 -14.14 -8.33
C LEU A 296 6.65 -14.64 -7.49
N LEU A 297 7.02 -13.91 -6.45
CA LEU A 297 7.95 -14.40 -5.42
C LEU A 297 7.26 -15.42 -4.52
N SER A 298 6.00 -15.14 -4.19
CA SER A 298 5.15 -16.01 -3.40
C SER A 298 3.69 -15.70 -3.69
N PHE A 299 2.81 -16.67 -3.43
CA PHE A 299 1.37 -16.50 -3.57
C PHE A 299 0.63 -17.22 -2.44
N ASP A 300 -0.19 -16.47 -1.72
CA ASP A 300 -1.22 -17.00 -0.82
C ASP A 300 -2.60 -16.53 -1.32
N PRO A 301 -3.55 -17.43 -1.63
CA PRO A 301 -4.92 -17.06 -1.99
C PRO A 301 -5.62 -16.13 -0.99
N LEU A 302 -5.22 -16.16 0.29
CA LEU A 302 -5.76 -15.26 1.32
C LEU A 302 -5.30 -13.80 1.17
N SER A 303 -4.25 -13.54 0.37
CA SER A 303 -3.80 -12.19 0.03
C SER A 303 -4.80 -11.44 -0.86
N VAL A 304 -5.68 -12.17 -1.57
CA VAL A 304 -6.72 -11.58 -2.43
C VAL A 304 -7.92 -11.20 -1.59
N LYS A 305 -7.94 -9.93 -1.17
CA LYS A 305 -8.98 -9.33 -0.34
C LYS A 305 -9.74 -8.27 -1.11
N VAL A 306 -11.04 -8.18 -0.88
CA VAL A 306 -11.94 -7.21 -1.53
C VAL A 306 -12.89 -6.62 -0.51
N SER A 307 -13.14 -5.32 -0.63
CA SER A 307 -13.98 -4.61 0.32
C SER A 307 -15.46 -4.95 0.13
N ASN A 308 -16.04 -5.61 1.12
CA ASN A 308 -17.47 -5.89 1.15
C ASN A 308 -18.33 -4.62 1.11
N VAL A 309 -17.83 -3.50 1.64
CA VAL A 309 -18.56 -2.22 1.62
C VAL A 309 -18.63 -1.69 0.19
N CYS A 310 -17.53 -1.77 -0.57
CA CYS A 310 -17.51 -1.40 -1.98
C CYS A 310 -18.37 -2.33 -2.85
N ILE A 311 -18.34 -3.65 -2.59
CA ILE A 311 -19.22 -4.62 -3.28
C ILE A 311 -20.70 -4.27 -3.07
N ASN A 312 -21.09 -3.95 -1.83
CA ASN A 312 -22.47 -3.55 -1.55
C ASN A 312 -22.88 -2.30 -2.34
N GLU A 313 -21.97 -1.33 -2.44
CA GLU A 313 -22.25 -0.09 -3.15
C GLU A 313 -22.36 -0.31 -4.66
N ILE A 314 -21.44 -1.07 -5.28
CA ILE A 314 -21.55 -1.42 -6.70
C ILE A 314 -22.85 -2.17 -6.97
N ASN A 315 -23.22 -3.13 -6.11
CA ASN A 315 -24.47 -3.86 -6.27
C ASN A 315 -25.71 -2.95 -6.14
N ARG A 316 -25.68 -1.95 -5.25
CA ARG A 316 -26.73 -0.93 -5.15
C ARG A 316 -26.82 -0.11 -6.45
N LEU A 317 -25.69 0.34 -6.97
CA LEU A 317 -25.59 1.13 -8.20
C LEU A 317 -26.07 0.32 -9.43
N ARG A 318 -25.60 -0.91 -9.61
CA ARG A 318 -26.08 -1.84 -10.66
C ARG A 318 -27.58 -2.07 -10.57
N SER A 319 -28.12 -2.31 -9.37
CA SER A 319 -29.56 -2.52 -9.18
C SER A 319 -30.41 -1.31 -9.58
N LYS A 320 -29.88 -0.08 -9.43
CA LYS A 320 -30.57 1.17 -9.77
C LYS A 320 -30.42 1.53 -11.25
N PHE A 321 -29.21 1.41 -11.81
CA PHE A 321 -28.87 1.98 -13.12
C PHE A 321 -28.44 0.95 -14.19
N ARG A 322 -27.90 -0.21 -13.80
CA ARG A 322 -27.35 -1.24 -14.71
C ARG A 322 -27.87 -2.64 -14.36
N LYS A 323 -29.19 -2.82 -14.50
CA LYS A 323 -29.89 -4.09 -14.18
C LYS A 323 -29.53 -5.23 -15.15
N ASP A 324 -28.95 -4.89 -16.29
CA ASP A 324 -28.39 -5.81 -17.27
C ASP A 324 -27.14 -6.54 -16.75
N LEU A 325 -26.43 -5.95 -15.78
CA LEU A 325 -25.21 -6.53 -15.22
C LEU A 325 -25.50 -7.43 -14.01
N PRO A 326 -24.75 -8.55 -13.86
CA PRO A 326 -24.92 -9.44 -12.71
C PRO A 326 -24.46 -8.76 -11.41
N LEU A 327 -25.04 -9.15 -10.28
CA LEU A 327 -24.55 -8.68 -8.97
C LEU A 327 -23.25 -9.42 -8.57
N ILE A 328 -22.33 -8.68 -7.95
CA ILE A 328 -21.07 -9.23 -7.45
C ILE A 328 -21.34 -10.04 -6.19
N LYS A 329 -20.92 -11.31 -6.20
CA LYS A 329 -21.04 -12.21 -5.06
C LYS A 329 -20.02 -11.82 -3.99
N LYS A 330 -20.44 -11.89 -2.73
CA LYS A 330 -19.53 -11.71 -1.59
C LYS A 330 -18.69 -12.97 -1.42
N SER A 331 -17.38 -12.80 -1.26
CA SER A 331 -16.52 -13.84 -0.71
C SER A 331 -17.05 -14.23 0.68
N LYS A 332 -17.56 -15.46 0.82
CA LYS A 332 -17.81 -16.05 2.14
C LYS A 332 -16.44 -16.34 2.73
N GLY A 333 -15.91 -15.42 3.54
CA GLY A 333 -14.64 -15.64 4.22
C GLY A 333 -14.63 -17.03 4.87
N LYS A 334 -13.75 -17.92 4.39
CA LYS A 334 -13.56 -19.24 5.00
C LYS A 334 -13.01 -19.01 6.41
N LYS A 335 -13.88 -18.96 7.42
CA LYS A 335 -13.47 -19.13 8.82
C LYS A 335 -12.95 -20.56 8.95
N ARG A 336 -11.65 -20.79 8.74
CA ARG A 336 -11.07 -22.06 9.17
C ARG A 336 -11.06 -22.07 10.69
N LYS A 337 -11.84 -22.98 11.29
CA LYS A 337 -11.53 -23.50 12.62
C LYS A 337 -10.11 -24.04 12.52
N ILE A 338 -9.18 -23.47 13.28
CA ILE A 338 -7.89 -24.11 13.49
C ILE A 338 -8.20 -25.38 14.25
N GLN A 339 -8.26 -26.51 13.53
CA GLN A 339 -8.30 -27.82 14.15
C GLN A 339 -6.84 -28.16 14.45
N VAL A 340 -6.42 -27.91 15.69
CA VAL A 340 -5.13 -28.39 16.18
C VAL A 340 -5.27 -29.90 16.34
N SER A 341 -4.94 -30.66 15.29
CA SER A 341 -4.67 -32.09 15.42
C SER A 341 -3.23 -32.26 15.90
N GLY A 342 -3.01 -32.03 17.19
CA GLY A 342 -1.80 -32.46 17.89
C GLY A 342 -2.06 -33.84 18.47
N ILE A 343 -1.23 -34.81 18.10
CA ILE A 343 -1.10 -36.09 18.81
C ILE A 343 -0.61 -35.74 20.22
N ILE A 344 -1.39 -36.08 21.24
CA ILE A 344 -1.00 -35.93 22.64
C ILE A 344 -0.21 -37.20 22.98
N ASP A 345 1.10 -37.06 23.13
CA ASP A 345 1.90 -37.96 23.93
C ASP A 345 1.86 -37.47 25.39
N ASP A 346 1.92 -38.41 26.31
CA ASP A 346 1.30 -38.38 27.63
C ASP A 346 1.87 -37.32 28.60
N GLY A 347 0.99 -36.66 29.36
CA GLY A 347 1.38 -35.81 30.49
C GLY A 347 0.30 -34.83 30.97
N GLU A 348 -0.57 -35.29 31.87
CA GLU A 348 -1.71 -34.59 32.46
C GLU A 348 -1.36 -33.36 33.36
N PRO A 349 -2.34 -32.53 33.83
CA PRO A 349 -2.38 -31.10 33.56
C PRO A 349 -2.31 -30.21 34.83
N CYS A 350 -2.23 -28.88 34.69
CA CYS A 350 -2.56 -27.99 35.79
C CYS A 350 -3.35 -26.74 35.39
N SER A 351 -4.49 -26.59 36.08
CA SER A 351 -5.52 -25.55 35.97
C SER A 351 -5.11 -24.20 36.55
N LYS A 352 -5.70 -23.09 36.04
CA LYS A 352 -6.30 -22.01 36.87
C LYS A 352 -7.18 -21.06 36.02
N ASN A 353 -8.41 -20.89 36.49
CA ASN A 353 -9.43 -19.94 36.03
C ASN A 353 -9.09 -18.49 36.43
N ALA A 354 -9.44 -17.51 35.58
CA ALA A 354 -9.86 -16.17 36.01
C ALA A 354 -10.87 -15.56 35.01
N LYS A 355 -12.06 -15.24 35.54
CA LYS A 355 -13.26 -14.70 34.89
C LYS A 355 -13.10 -13.23 34.50
N VAL A 356 -13.69 -12.81 33.36
CA VAL A 356 -14.40 -11.52 33.26
C VAL A 356 -15.69 -11.69 32.43
N SER A 357 -16.79 -11.55 33.17
CA SER A 357 -18.18 -11.22 32.83
C SER A 357 -18.64 -11.15 31.37
N VAL A 358 -19.50 -12.10 31.00
CA VAL A 358 -20.56 -11.95 29.99
C VAL A 358 -21.88 -11.84 30.75
N SER A 359 -22.62 -10.75 30.55
CA SER A 359 -24.01 -10.62 30.99
C SER A 359 -24.93 -11.45 30.10
N HIS A 360 -25.75 -12.28 30.74
CA HIS A 360 -26.86 -13.10 30.24
C HIS A 360 -27.87 -12.30 29.39
N VAL A 361 -28.66 -12.93 28.50
CA VAL A 361 -29.91 -13.66 28.83
C VAL A 361 -30.28 -14.78 27.83
N GLN A 362 -30.48 -15.98 28.40
CA GLN A 362 -31.43 -17.11 28.16
C GLN A 362 -31.54 -17.77 26.76
N SER A 363 -31.68 -19.11 26.61
CA SER A 363 -32.46 -20.07 27.42
C SER A 363 -32.01 -21.57 27.28
N SER A 364 -32.31 -22.36 28.33
CA SER A 364 -32.59 -23.83 28.41
C SER A 364 -31.49 -24.85 28.04
N SER A 365 -31.20 -25.95 28.76
CA SER A 365 -31.61 -26.57 30.03
C SER A 365 -30.84 -27.91 30.19
N ASN A 366 -30.47 -28.28 31.44
CA ASN A 366 -30.16 -29.63 31.99
C ASN A 366 -28.91 -30.40 31.46
N SER A 367 -28.10 -31.14 32.25
CA SER A 367 -28.13 -31.58 33.65
C SER A 367 -26.79 -32.29 34.03
N THR A 368 -26.44 -32.29 35.35
CA THR A 368 -25.67 -33.32 36.13
C THR A 368 -24.18 -33.60 35.78
N VAL A 369 -23.19 -33.86 36.66
CA VAL A 369 -23.08 -34.16 38.12
C VAL A 369 -21.58 -34.13 38.54
N SER A 370 -21.29 -33.60 39.76
CA SER A 370 -20.23 -33.90 40.79
C SER A 370 -18.72 -34.10 40.41
N SER A 371 -17.67 -33.89 41.22
CA SER A 371 -17.47 -33.72 42.68
C SER A 371 -16.01 -33.25 43.03
N ASN A 372 -15.91 -32.36 44.05
CA ASN A 372 -14.99 -32.28 45.22
C ASN A 372 -13.45 -32.60 45.25
N LYS A 373 -12.67 -31.60 45.76
CA LYS A 373 -11.69 -31.54 46.92
C LYS A 373 -10.31 -30.90 46.59
N ARG A 374 -9.94 -29.74 47.19
CA ARG A 374 -9.02 -29.48 48.36
C ARG A 374 -7.57 -29.98 48.12
N LYS A 375 -6.44 -29.27 48.35
CA LYS A 375 -6.02 -28.19 49.30
C LYS A 375 -4.54 -27.79 49.01
N SER A 376 -4.10 -26.57 49.39
CA SER A 376 -2.73 -26.17 49.88
C SER A 376 -1.56 -26.20 48.86
N THR A 377 -0.51 -25.34 48.79
CA THR A 377 0.09 -24.23 49.58
C THR A 377 1.17 -23.57 48.69
N ASP A 378 1.46 -22.27 48.88
CA ASP A 378 2.77 -21.54 48.80
C ASP A 378 3.77 -21.78 47.64
N LEU A 379 4.60 -20.88 47.11
CA LEU A 379 5.02 -19.47 47.25
C LEU A 379 5.90 -19.25 45.97
N GLN A 380 5.79 -18.19 45.15
CA GLN A 380 6.56 -16.93 45.17
C GLN A 380 7.16 -16.64 43.77
N LYS A 381 7.11 -15.35 43.36
CA LYS A 381 7.97 -14.62 42.39
C LYS A 381 7.82 -14.99 40.90
N SER A 382 7.88 -14.09 39.90
CA SER A 382 7.99 -12.63 39.80
C SER A 382 7.83 -12.22 38.32
N ASN A 383 7.45 -10.96 38.08
CA ASN A 383 7.71 -10.12 36.90
C ASN A 383 6.80 -10.23 35.64
N HIS A 384 5.83 -9.28 35.56
CA HIS A 384 5.76 -8.11 34.67
C HIS A 384 6.10 -8.20 33.15
N PRO A 385 5.57 -7.30 32.29
CA PRO A 385 4.57 -7.69 31.29
C PRO A 385 4.87 -7.26 29.84
N LYS A 386 4.06 -7.83 28.93
CA LYS A 386 3.40 -7.23 27.74
C LYS A 386 3.99 -5.95 27.12
N LYS A 387 4.28 -6.02 25.81
CA LYS A 387 3.90 -5.05 24.74
C LYS A 387 3.81 -5.86 23.44
N SER A 388 2.69 -6.09 22.77
CA SER A 388 1.70 -5.21 22.11
C SER A 388 2.23 -4.34 20.96
N LYS A 389 1.84 -4.78 19.75
CA LYS A 389 1.24 -4.02 18.64
C LYS A 389 2.11 -3.39 17.54
N LEU A 390 1.69 -3.82 16.34
CA LEU A 390 1.51 -3.14 15.05
C LEU A 390 2.75 -2.80 14.23
N CYS A 391 2.75 -3.22 12.96
CA CYS A 391 3.04 -2.38 11.78
C CYS A 391 2.83 -3.15 10.45
N ASP A 392 2.30 -2.43 9.46
CA ASP A 392 1.95 -2.82 8.07
C ASP A 392 3.07 -2.51 7.05
N ASN A 393 3.05 -3.16 5.85
CA ASN A 393 3.15 -2.60 4.46
C ASN A 393 3.87 -3.52 3.44
N ASN A 394 3.40 -3.61 2.17
CA ASN A 394 3.90 -4.49 1.06
C ASN A 394 4.59 -3.78 -0.13
N ALA A 395 5.46 -4.50 -0.85
CA ALA A 395 6.31 -4.05 -1.99
C ALA A 395 6.03 -4.71 -3.37
N CYS A 396 6.48 -4.11 -4.48
CA CYS A 396 6.48 -4.67 -5.85
C CYS A 396 7.76 -4.30 -6.63
N LEU A 397 8.15 -5.08 -7.65
CA LEU A 397 9.36 -4.87 -8.46
C LEU A 397 9.02 -4.48 -9.91
N ALA A 398 9.80 -3.57 -10.47
CA ALA A 398 9.69 -3.01 -11.82
C ALA A 398 10.33 -3.92 -12.89
N PRO A 399 9.89 -3.80 -14.17
CA PRO A 399 10.35 -4.66 -15.27
C PRO A 399 11.85 -4.60 -15.53
N ILE A 400 12.44 -5.76 -15.75
CA ILE A 400 13.77 -5.95 -16.35
C ILE A 400 13.57 -6.13 -17.86
N LYS A 401 14.18 -5.28 -18.69
CA LYS A 401 14.32 -5.58 -20.12
C LYS A 401 15.51 -6.51 -20.28
N GLU A 402 15.25 -7.80 -20.49
CA GLU A 402 16.26 -8.75 -20.96
C GLU A 402 16.70 -8.34 -22.37
N LYS A 403 17.99 -8.00 -22.48
CA LYS A 403 18.68 -7.89 -23.76
C LYS A 403 19.22 -9.28 -24.07
N LEU A 404 18.48 -10.06 -24.85
CA LEU A 404 18.95 -11.32 -25.41
C LEU A 404 19.40 -11.08 -26.86
N MET A 405 20.73 -11.13 -27.01
CA MET A 405 21.59 -11.02 -28.21
C MET A 405 21.70 -9.65 -28.88
#